data_AF-A0A022RT35-F1
#
_entry.id   AF-A0A022RT35-F1
#
_cell.length_a   1.000
_cell.length_b   1.000
_cell.length_c   1.000
_cell.angle_alpha   90.00
_cell.angle_beta   90.00
_cell.angle_gamma   90.00
#
_symmetry.space_group_name_H-M   'P 1'
#
loop_
_entity.id
_entity.type
_entity.pdbx_description
1 polymer ?
#
loop_
_entity_poly.entity_id
_entity_poly.type
_entity_poly.pdbx_seq_one_letter_code
_entity_poly.pdbx_strand_id
1 'polypeptide(L)' 'MVKRGKEGKFAWKKFFLNTNETNKPFEITGRLIKAEKPLEDSSDDQRVYFGLYEVWSGKWKGGLKIHHAFITESP' A
#
# COMPACT_ATOMS: atom_id res chain seq x y z
N MET A 1 -2.38 -1.68 -2.11
CA MET A 1 -3.04 -1.15 -0.89
C MET A 1 -1.98 -0.49 -0.04
N VAL A 2 -2.34 0.59 0.64
CA VAL A 2 -1.51 1.25 1.64
C VAL A 2 -2.43 1.62 2.83
N LYS A 3 -1.96 1.42 4.06
CA LYS A 3 -2.66 1.79 5.29
C LYS A 3 -1.67 2.25 6.35
N ARG A 4 -2.13 3.08 7.27
CA ARG A 4 -1.36 3.50 8.45
C ARG A 4 -1.87 2.77 9.68
N GLY A 5 -0.98 2.18 10.48
CA GLY A 5 -1.36 1.39 11.64
C GLY A 5 -2.08 0.09 11.28
N LYS A 6 -2.46 -0.66 12.31
CA LYS A 6 -3.21 -1.91 12.15
C LYS A 6 -4.67 -1.66 11.80
N GLU A 7 -5.29 -0.67 12.45
CA GLU A 7 -6.73 -0.36 12.39
C GLU A 7 -7.07 0.88 11.54
N GLY A 8 -6.07 1.53 10.94
CA GLY A 8 -6.31 2.75 10.17
C GLY A 8 -7.03 2.49 8.84
N LYS A 9 -7.66 3.56 8.33
CA LYS A 9 -8.27 3.58 6.98
C LYS A 9 -7.21 3.23 5.93
N PHE A 10 -7.60 2.44 4.94
CA PHE A 10 -6.72 2.02 3.85
C PHE A 10 -7.09 2.73 2.55
N ALA A 11 -6.07 3.07 1.77
CA ALA A 11 -6.21 3.46 0.39
C ALA A 11 -5.82 2.30 -0.52
N TRP A 12 -6.59 2.05 -1.57
CA TRP A 12 -6.28 1.03 -2.55
C TRP A 12 -6.44 1.60 -3.95
N LYS A 13 -5.61 1.10 -4.87
CA LYS A 13 -5.65 1.44 -6.29
C LYS A 13 -5.65 0.15 -7.06
N LYS A 14 -6.63 -0.03 -7.95
CA LYS A 14 -6.66 -1.18 -8.85
C LYS A 14 -5.55 -1.03 -9.88
N PHE A 15 -4.88 -2.12 -10.20
CA PHE A 15 -3.90 -2.20 -11.27
C PHE A 15 -4.16 -3.44 -12.11
N PHE A 16 -4.04 -3.32 -13.43
CA PHE A 16 -4.18 -4.43 -14.35
C PHE A 16 -2.79 -4.86 -14.82
N LEU A 17 -2.46 -6.13 -14.62
CA LEU A 17 -1.21 -6.70 -15.09
C LEU A 17 -1.37 -7.07 -16.57
N ASN A 18 -0.53 -6.51 -17.42
CA ASN A 18 -0.45 -6.92 -18.81
C ASN A 18 0.43 -8.18 -18.90
N THR A 19 -0.18 -9.32 -19.23
CA THR A 19 0.54 -10.60 -19.36
C THR A 19 1.50 -10.65 -20.53
N ASN A 20 1.38 -9.73 -21.50
CA ASN A 20 2.27 -9.67 -22.66
C ASN A 20 3.58 -8.90 -22.35
N GLU A 21 3.63 -8.18 -21.24
CA GLU A 21 4.78 -7.38 -20.83
C GLU A 21 5.44 -7.98 -19.59
N THR A 22 6.19 -9.06 -19.82
CA THR A 22 6.94 -9.74 -18.75
C THR A 22 8.13 -8.88 -18.34
N ASN A 23 8.41 -8.80 -17.02
CA ASN A 23 9.57 -8.10 -16.43
C ASN A 23 9.63 -6.57 -16.61
N LYS A 24 8.54 -5.91 -17.02
CA LYS A 24 8.52 -4.44 -17.00
C LYS A 24 8.18 -3.95 -15.58
N PRO A 25 9.03 -3.11 -14.95
CA PRO A 25 8.68 -2.47 -13.70
C PRO A 25 7.52 -1.49 -13.94
N PHE A 26 6.64 -1.38 -12.95
CA PHE A 26 5.53 -0.42 -12.96
C PHE A 26 5.43 0.27 -11.61
N GLU A 27 4.84 1.46 -11.61
CA GLU A 27 4.70 2.29 -10.42
C GLU A 27 3.24 2.33 -9.95
N ILE A 28 3.04 2.21 -8.64
CA ILE A 28 1.74 2.41 -8.00
C ILE A 28 1.84 3.59 -7.04
N THR A 29 1.08 4.63 -7.34
CA THR A 29 0.94 5.80 -6.47
C THR A 29 -0.32 5.70 -5.60
N GLY A 30 -0.22 6.21 -4.37
CA GLY A 30 -1.34 6.29 -3.42
C GLY A 30 -1.14 7.44 -2.44
N ARG A 31 -2.24 7.96 -1.88
CA ARG A 31 -2.21 8.97 -0.82
C ARG A 31 -2.95 8.43 0.40
N LEU A 32 -2.38 8.67 1.59
CA LEU A 32 -3.03 8.46 2.86
C LEU A 32 -3.27 9.81 3.52
N ILE A 33 -4.48 10.02 4.03
CA ILE A 33 -4.78 11.20 4.84
C ILE A 33 -4.28 10.93 6.26
N LYS A 34 -3.52 11.87 6.82
CA LYS A 34 -3.07 11.84 8.21
C LYS A 34 -4.32 11.95 9.10
N ALA A 35 -4.50 11.04 10.06
CA ALA A 35 -5.58 11.20 11.04
C ALA A 35 -5.30 12.45 11.89
N GLU A 36 -6.32 13.29 12.10
CA GLU A 36 -6.20 14.57 12.81
C GLU A 36 -5.97 14.42 14.31
N LYS A 37 -6.29 13.24 14.88
CA LYS A 37 -6.05 12.95 16.29
C LYS A 37 -4.70 12.24 16.47
N PRO A 38 -3.90 12.66 17.47
CA PRO A 38 -2.82 11.81 17.95
C PRO A 38 -3.50 10.58 18.57
N LEU A 39 -3.51 9.48 17.81
CA LEU A 39 -3.73 8.17 18.39
C LEU A 39 -2.57 7.99 19.38
N GLU A 40 -2.91 7.75 20.64
CA GLU A 40 -1.96 7.54 21.74
C GLU A 40 -0.78 6.70 21.26
N ASP A 41 0.44 7.07 21.68
CA ASP A 41 1.78 6.62 21.23
C ASP A 41 2.00 5.10 21.14
N SER A 42 1.16 4.41 20.42
CA SER A 42 1.31 3.02 20.06
C SER A 42 2.26 3.01 18.86
N SER A 43 3.42 2.38 19.04
CA SER A 43 4.44 2.30 17.97
C SER A 43 3.92 1.71 16.65
N ASP A 44 2.77 1.03 16.68
CA ASP A 44 2.10 0.49 15.50
C ASP A 44 1.40 1.56 14.67
N ASP A 45 0.87 2.64 15.27
CA ASP A 45 0.14 3.70 14.55
C ASP A 45 1.03 4.62 13.72
N GLN A 46 2.34 4.53 13.93
CA GLN A 46 3.35 5.20 13.10
C GLN A 46 3.81 4.33 11.92
N ARG A 47 3.47 3.04 11.90
CA ARG A 47 3.88 2.13 10.81
C ARG A 47 2.98 2.29 9.60
N VAL A 48 3.58 2.29 8.42
CA VAL A 48 2.88 2.22 7.13
C VAL A 48 2.96 0.80 6.62
N TYR A 49 1.80 0.20 6.40
CA TYR A 49 1.67 -1.14 5.82
C TYR A 49 1.21 -1.01 4.37
N PHE A 50 1.89 -1.68 3.44
CA PHE A 50 1.52 -1.68 2.03
C PHE A 50 1.75 -3.03 1.39
N GLY A 51 1.06 -3.26 0.27
CA GLY A 51 1.33 -4.37 -0.62
C GLY A 51 0.19 -4.70 -1.56
N LEU A 52 0.34 -5.82 -2.27
CA LEU A 52 -0.52 -6.24 -3.37
C LEU A 52 -1.46 -7.36 -2.95
N TYR A 53 -2.75 -7.18 -3.24
CA TYR A 53 -3.81 -8.13 -2.94
C TYR A 53 -4.52 -8.54 -4.22
N GLU A 54 -5.02 -9.77 -4.22
CA GLU A 54 -5.92 -10.25 -5.24
C GLU A 54 -7.36 -9.90 -4.87
N VAL A 55 -8.00 -9.06 -5.69
CA VAL A 55 -9.34 -8.49 -5.42
C VAL A 55 -10.40 -9.57 -5.18
N TRP A 56 -10.31 -10.71 -5.87
CA TRP A 56 -11.33 -11.77 -5.82
C TRP A 56 -11.12 -12.79 -4.71
N SER A 57 -9.87 -13.03 -4.30
CA SER A 57 -9.56 -14.03 -3.26
C SER A 57 -9.38 -13.40 -1.88
N GLY A 58 -9.17 -12.07 -1.80
CA GLY A 58 -8.80 -11.39 -0.56
C GLY A 58 -7.43 -11.79 -0.02
N LYS A 59 -6.67 -12.60 -0.77
CA LYS A 59 -5.36 -13.11 -0.38
C LYS A 59 -4.25 -12.20 -0.90
N TRP A 60 -3.09 -12.30 -0.25
CA TRP A 60 -1.86 -11.71 -0.73
C TRP A 60 -1.48 -12.28 -2.09
N LYS A 61 -1.16 -11.41 -3.06
CA LYS A 61 -0.73 -11.86 -4.38
C LYS A 61 0.72 -12.34 -4.32
N GLY A 62 0.93 -13.65 -4.46
CA GLY A 62 2.25 -14.23 -4.64
C GLY A 62 2.84 -13.92 -6.02
N GLY A 63 4.16 -14.15 -6.19
CA GLY A 63 4.84 -14.05 -7.49
C GLY A 63 5.21 -12.63 -7.95
N LEU A 64 4.88 -11.58 -7.18
CA LEU A 64 5.30 -10.21 -7.44
C LEU A 64 6.26 -9.74 -6.34
N LYS A 65 7.32 -9.03 -6.74
CA LYS A 65 8.31 -8.45 -5.82
C LYS A 65 8.23 -6.93 -5.87
N ILE A 66 8.20 -6.32 -4.68
CA ILE A 66 8.35 -4.87 -4.56
C ILE A 66 9.84 -4.57 -4.53
N HIS A 67 10.34 -3.88 -5.55
CA HIS A 67 11.75 -3.50 -5.64
C HIS A 67 12.06 -2.25 -4.82
N HIS A 68 11.19 -1.24 -4.91
CA HIS A 68 11.35 0.03 -4.22
C HIS A 68 10.01 0.52 -3.68
N ALA A 69 10.06 1.19 -2.53
CA ALA A 69 8.92 1.88 -1.94
C ALA A 69 9.40 3.25 -1.44
N PHE A 70 8.75 4.31 -1.92
CA PHE A 70 9.04 5.68 -1.55
C PHE A 70 7.87 6.24 -0.77
N ILE A 71 8.14 6.83 0.39
CA ILE A 71 7.13 7.47 1.26
C ILE A 71 7.58 8.91 1.45
N THR A 72 6.71 9.85 1.11
CA THR A 72 6.93 11.28 1.28
C THR A 72 5.75 11.89 2.03
N GLU A 73 6.04 12.81 2.94
CA GLU A 73 5.00 13.65 3.54
C GLU A 73 4.64 14.75 2.54
N SER A 74 3.35 14.89 2.22
CA SER A 74 2.88 15.98 1.36
C SER A 74 2.83 17.28 2.17
N PRO A 75 3.16 18.43 1.57
CA PRO A 75 3.01 19.74 2.20
C PRO A 75 1.57 20.02 2.64
#